data_AF-A0A5B6X5T8-F1
#
_entry.id   AF-A0A5B6X5T8-F1
#
_cell.length_a   1.000
_cell.length_b   1.000
_cell.length_c   1.000
_cell.angle_alpha   90.00
_cell.angle_beta   90.00
_cell.angle_gamma   90.00
#
_symmetry.space_group_name_H-M   'P 1'
#
loop_
_entity.id
_entity.type
_entity.pdbx_description
1 polymer ?
#
loop_
_entity_poly.entity_id
_entity_poly.type
_entity_poly.pdbx_seq_one_letter_code
_entity_poly.pdbx_strand_id
1 'polypeptide(L)'
;MKTDDFPDEQLLISTLPWYVDIVNFLVSGLLPPELTNRRRSKFIHDAKQYYWDESFLFKHYADQIIQKCVPDEEIQSNLYHCHSAPYGGHFGGMRTTTKVLQSGFYWLTLFKDAHEFFQACDCYQRIGNLLRRYEMPLQTILEVELFDVWGIDFMGPFPPSWDNWVEAVALPMNDAKSVWYPSCSN
;
A
#
# COMPACT_ATOMS: atom_id res chain seq x y z
N MET A 1 14.35 -32.43 -45.35
CA MET A 1 14.37 -31.06 -44.79
C MET A 1 12.93 -30.63 -44.60
N LYS A 2 12.41 -30.79 -43.38
CA LYS A 2 11.27 -30.01 -42.90
C LYS A 2 11.90 -28.95 -42.01
N THR A 3 11.74 -27.68 -42.40
CA THR A 3 11.89 -26.56 -41.49
C THR A 3 10.69 -26.61 -40.57
N ASP A 4 10.92 -27.08 -39.35
CA ASP A 4 9.94 -26.94 -38.26
C ASP A 4 9.95 -25.45 -37.87
N ASP A 5 9.06 -24.68 -38.50
CA ASP A 5 8.69 -23.34 -38.04
C ASP A 5 8.03 -23.50 -36.68
N PHE A 6 8.71 -23.03 -35.63
CA PHE A 6 8.17 -22.91 -34.28
C PHE A 6 7.16 -21.75 -34.26
N PRO A 7 5.88 -21.96 -33.90
CA PRO A 7 4.87 -20.92 -33.91
C PRO A 7 4.84 -20.14 -32.59
N ASP A 8 6.00 -19.81 -32.01
CA ASP A 8 6.08 -19.14 -30.70
C ASP A 8 6.73 -17.74 -30.74
N GLU A 9 7.16 -17.24 -31.91
CA GLU A 9 7.65 -15.85 -32.03
C GLU A 9 6.54 -14.78 -32.00
N GLN A 10 5.29 -15.16 -31.73
CA GLN A 10 4.18 -14.23 -31.52
C GLN A 10 3.86 -13.98 -30.03
N LEU A 11 4.71 -14.43 -29.11
CA LEU A 11 4.56 -14.10 -27.70
C LEU A 11 5.25 -12.78 -27.38
N LEU A 12 4.42 -11.81 -26.95
CA LEU A 12 4.76 -10.57 -26.24
C LEU A 12 4.99 -9.33 -27.12
N ILE A 13 3.91 -8.83 -27.72
CA ILE A 13 3.63 -7.38 -27.64
C ILE A 13 3.09 -7.10 -26.22
N SER A 14 3.84 -7.48 -25.19
CA SER A 14 3.72 -6.81 -23.90
C SER A 14 4.52 -5.53 -24.02
N THR A 15 4.01 -4.45 -23.44
CA THR A 15 4.81 -3.24 -23.27
C THR A 15 6.08 -3.64 -22.53
N LEU A 16 7.22 -3.54 -23.22
CA LEU A 16 8.53 -3.83 -22.64
C LEU A 16 8.66 -3.10 -21.29
N PRO A 17 9.08 -3.78 -20.21
CA PRO A 17 9.23 -3.15 -18.90
C PRO A 17 10.05 -1.85 -18.99
N TRP A 18 9.72 -0.86 -18.17
CA TRP A 18 10.40 0.44 -18.16
C TRP A 18 11.93 0.35 -17.99
N TYR A 19 12.43 -0.77 -17.46
CA TYR A 19 13.84 -1.01 -17.19
C TYR A 19 14.57 -1.84 -18.26
N VAL A 20 13.95 -2.12 -19.41
CA VAL A 20 14.56 -2.99 -20.46
C VAL A 20 15.93 -2.51 -20.91
N ASP A 21 16.12 -1.21 -21.07
CA ASP A 21 17.41 -0.63 -21.43
C ASP A 21 18.50 -0.91 -20.37
N ILE A 22 18.12 -0.89 -19.08
CA ILE A 22 19.03 -1.19 -17.97
C ILE A 22 19.44 -2.66 -18.04
N VAL A 23 18.49 -3.57 -18.26
CA VAL A 23 18.76 -5.01 -18.36
C VAL A 23 19.63 -5.33 -19.57
N ASN A 24 19.32 -4.76 -20.74
CA ASN A 24 20.12 -4.90 -21.96
C ASN A 24 21.56 -4.44 -21.73
N PHE A 25 21.75 -3.33 -21.01
CA PHE A 25 23.07 -2.85 -20.63
C PHE A 25 23.79 -3.77 -19.64
N LEU A 26 23.09 -4.28 -18.62
CA LEU A 26 23.69 -5.17 -17.61
C LEU A 26 24.10 -6.54 -18.20
N VAL A 27 23.32 -7.08 -19.12
CA VAL A 27 23.57 -8.41 -19.72
C VAL A 27 24.55 -8.32 -20.89
N SER A 28 24.37 -7.34 -21.79
CA SER A 28 25.09 -7.28 -23.07
C SER A 28 26.09 -6.13 -23.17
N GLY A 29 26.12 -5.21 -22.20
CA GLY A 29 26.94 -3.99 -22.25
C GLY A 29 26.46 -2.96 -23.28
N LEU A 30 25.29 -3.17 -23.89
CA LEU A 30 24.76 -2.32 -24.96
C LEU A 30 24.06 -1.10 -24.37
N LEU A 31 24.45 0.09 -24.85
CA LEU A 31 23.77 1.32 -24.51
C LEU A 31 22.64 1.59 -25.50
N PRO A 32 21.50 2.17 -25.05
CA PRO A 32 20.45 2.59 -25.96
C PRO A 32 20.99 3.58 -27.01
N PRO A 33 20.75 3.33 -28.30
CA PRO A 33 21.36 4.10 -29.39
C PRO A 33 20.92 5.57 -29.39
N GLU A 34 19.76 5.89 -28.83
CA GLU A 34 19.16 7.23 -28.77
C GLU A 34 19.84 8.14 -27.73
N LEU A 35 20.76 7.62 -26.90
CA LEU A 35 21.39 8.42 -25.85
C LEU A 35 22.47 9.37 -26.38
N THR A 36 22.33 10.66 -26.04
CA THR A 36 23.39 11.66 -26.24
C THR A 36 24.57 11.42 -25.28
N ASN A 37 25.77 11.90 -25.62
CA ASN A 37 26.98 11.69 -24.81
C ASN A 37 26.81 12.06 -23.32
N ARG A 38 26.16 13.18 -23.03
CA ARG A 38 25.88 13.60 -21.63
C ARG A 38 24.93 12.62 -20.91
N ARG A 39 23.92 12.10 -21.61
CA ARG A 39 22.95 11.16 -21.04
C ARG A 39 23.56 9.77 -20.84
N ARG A 40 24.51 9.35 -21.68
CA ARG A 40 25.23 8.07 -21.52
C ARG A 40 25.96 7.97 -20.19
N SER A 41 26.74 8.99 -19.82
CA SER A 41 27.47 8.97 -18.54
C SER A 41 26.52 8.89 -17.34
N LYS A 42 25.39 9.60 -17.41
CA LYS A 42 24.34 9.53 -16.37
C LYS A 42 23.71 8.13 -16.32
N PHE A 43 23.33 7.57 -17.46
CA PHE A 43 22.75 6.24 -17.55
C PHE A 43 23.67 5.18 -16.97
N ILE A 44 24.96 5.18 -17.35
CA ILE A 44 25.95 4.25 -16.81
C ILE A 44 26.11 4.42 -15.30
N HIS A 45 26.09 5.66 -14.80
CA HIS A 45 26.13 5.92 -13.36
C HIS A 45 24.91 5.34 -12.64
N ASP A 46 23.70 5.58 -13.17
CA ASP A 46 22.45 5.13 -12.56
C ASP A 46 22.32 3.60 -12.64
N ALA A 47 22.76 2.98 -13.74
CA ALA A 47 22.75 1.53 -13.95
C ALA A 47 23.61 0.76 -12.92
N LYS A 48 24.65 1.39 -12.34
CA LYS A 48 25.46 0.77 -11.26
C LYS A 48 24.66 0.45 -10.00
N GLN A 49 23.51 1.09 -9.82
CA GLN A 49 22.63 0.81 -8.69
C GLN A 49 21.81 -0.46 -8.88
N TYR A 50 21.88 -1.08 -10.05
CA TYR A 50 21.06 -2.22 -10.41
C TYR A 50 21.92 -3.46 -10.68
N TYR A 51 21.31 -4.63 -10.46
CA TYR A 51 21.87 -5.90 -10.89
C TYR A 51 20.76 -6.81 -11.42
N TRP A 52 21.09 -7.67 -12.38
CA TRP A 52 20.17 -8.59 -13.03
C TRP A 52 20.45 -10.01 -12.55
N ASP A 53 19.43 -10.69 -12.05
CA ASP A 53 19.54 -12.06 -11.53
C ASP A 53 18.23 -12.82 -11.68
N GLU A 54 18.29 -14.11 -12.06
CA GLU A 54 17.12 -15.01 -12.23
C GLU A 54 15.93 -14.39 -13.00
N SER A 55 16.20 -13.59 -14.04
CA SER A 55 15.18 -12.86 -14.83
C SER A 55 14.48 -11.69 -14.10
N PHE A 56 15.01 -11.27 -12.97
CA PHE A 56 14.55 -10.11 -12.21
C PHE A 56 15.62 -9.03 -12.12
N LEU A 57 15.18 -7.79 -12.21
CA LEU A 57 16.04 -6.64 -11.96
C LEU A 57 15.91 -6.26 -10.49
N PHE A 58 17.04 -6.05 -9.83
CA PHE A 58 17.11 -5.60 -8.46
C PHE A 58 17.83 -4.27 -8.37
N LYS A 59 17.41 -3.42 -7.43
CA LYS A 59 18.05 -2.15 -7.11
C LYS A 59 18.64 -2.20 -5.72
N HIS A 60 19.90 -1.80 -5.60
CA HIS A 60 20.63 -1.71 -4.34
C HIS A 60 20.60 -0.28 -3.79
N TYR A 61 20.29 -0.15 -2.50
CA TYR A 61 20.26 1.13 -1.80
C TYR A 61 21.47 1.30 -0.87
N ALA A 62 21.72 2.52 -0.40
CA ALA A 62 22.89 2.84 0.44
C ALA A 62 22.88 2.09 1.79
N ASP A 63 21.71 1.65 2.24
CA ASP A 63 21.46 0.88 3.46
C ASP A 63 21.61 -0.64 3.27
N GLN A 64 22.13 -1.10 2.11
CA GLN A 64 22.24 -2.50 1.72
C GLN A 64 20.88 -3.20 1.54
N ILE A 65 19.78 -2.46 1.54
CA ILE A 65 18.48 -3.01 1.20
C ILE A 65 18.43 -3.20 -0.31
N ILE A 66 17.97 -4.38 -0.71
CA ILE A 66 17.77 -4.75 -2.11
C ILE A 66 16.27 -4.80 -2.37
N GLN A 67 15.84 -4.16 -3.46
CA GLN A 67 14.44 -4.17 -3.88
C GLN A 67 14.32 -4.71 -5.29
N LYS A 68 13.40 -5.65 -5.50
CA LYS A 68 12.99 -6.14 -6.80
C LYS A 68 12.25 -5.04 -7.55
N CYS A 69 12.70 -4.77 -8.77
CA CYS A 69 12.05 -3.85 -9.68
C CYS A 69 10.80 -4.51 -10.27
N VAL A 70 9.68 -3.80 -10.20
CA VAL A 70 8.36 -4.28 -10.62
C VAL A 70 8.07 -3.75 -12.04
N PRO A 71 7.63 -4.60 -12.98
CA PRO A 71 7.17 -4.16 -14.29
C PRO A 71 5.79 -3.50 -14.20
N ASP A 72 5.45 -2.68 -15.19
CA ASP A 72 4.23 -1.84 -15.13
C ASP A 72 2.94 -2.65 -14.97
N GLU A 73 2.90 -3.86 -15.53
CA GLU A 73 1.78 -4.80 -15.45
C GLU A 73 1.48 -5.28 -14.02
N GLU A 74 2.50 -5.35 -13.17
CA GLU A 74 2.37 -5.83 -11.78
C GLU A 74 2.13 -4.70 -10.77
N ILE A 75 2.29 -3.43 -11.17
CA ILE A 75 2.18 -2.27 -10.25
C ILE A 75 0.82 -2.24 -9.55
N GLN A 76 -0.27 -2.38 -10.32
CA GLN A 76 -1.63 -2.30 -9.77
C GLN A 76 -1.91 -3.39 -8.73
N SER A 77 -1.47 -4.62 -9.01
CA SER A 77 -1.61 -5.75 -8.09
C SER A 77 -0.85 -5.49 -6.77
N ASN A 78 0.40 -5.02 -6.86
CA ASN A 78 1.21 -4.70 -5.69
C ASN A 78 0.58 -3.59 -4.83
N LEU A 79 0.05 -2.54 -5.47
CA LEU A 79 -0.65 -1.47 -4.76
C LEU A 79 -1.94 -1.97 -4.09
N TYR A 80 -2.72 -2.80 -4.79
CA TYR A 80 -3.91 -3.45 -4.22
C TYR A 80 -3.57 -4.26 -2.96
N HIS A 81 -2.54 -5.11 -3.03
CA HIS A 81 -2.13 -5.93 -1.88
C HIS A 81 -1.65 -5.10 -0.69
N CYS A 82 -1.01 -3.96 -0.94
CA CYS A 82 -0.52 -3.09 0.14
C CYS A 82 -1.61 -2.19 0.75
N HIS A 83 -2.63 -1.83 -0.03
CA HIS A 83 -3.66 -0.86 0.38
C HIS A 83 -5.04 -1.50 0.63
N SER A 84 -5.59 -2.23 -0.33
CA SER A 84 -6.99 -2.69 -0.37
C SER A 84 -7.20 -4.14 0.07
N ALA A 85 -6.15 -4.95 0.17
CA ALA A 85 -6.29 -6.30 0.70
C ALA A 85 -6.86 -6.28 2.13
N PRO A 86 -7.43 -7.39 2.64
CA PRO A 86 -7.98 -7.45 4.00
C PRO A 86 -6.99 -7.00 5.10
N TYR A 87 -5.69 -7.18 4.87
CA TYR A 87 -4.59 -6.73 5.74
C TYR A 87 -3.94 -5.39 5.30
N GLY A 88 -4.40 -4.81 4.20
CA GLY A 88 -3.92 -3.56 3.60
C GLY A 88 -4.27 -2.33 4.44
N GLY A 89 -5.41 -2.34 5.12
CA GLY A 89 -5.80 -1.34 6.12
C GLY A 89 -6.14 0.05 5.55
N HIS A 90 -6.29 0.18 4.22
CA HIS A 90 -6.69 1.41 3.51
C HIS A 90 -5.91 2.67 3.93
N PHE A 91 -4.64 2.51 4.28
CA PHE A 91 -3.81 3.62 4.74
C PHE A 91 -3.47 4.61 3.62
N GLY A 92 -3.13 5.84 4.01
CA GLY A 92 -2.71 6.88 3.06
C GLY A 92 -1.52 6.49 2.18
N GLY A 93 -1.38 7.13 1.02
CA GLY A 93 -0.38 6.78 0.00
C GLY A 93 1.05 6.60 0.53
N MET A 94 1.50 7.42 1.49
CA MET A 94 2.84 7.27 2.11
C MET A 94 3.01 5.92 2.85
N ARG A 95 1.98 5.47 3.57
CA ARG A 95 2.00 4.17 4.24
C ARG A 95 1.94 3.02 3.25
N THR A 96 1.17 3.19 2.16
CA THR A 96 1.16 2.22 1.04
C THR A 96 2.56 2.08 0.44
N THR A 97 3.23 3.20 0.11
CA THR A 97 4.62 3.18 -0.38
C THR A 97 5.57 2.47 0.59
N THR A 98 5.45 2.77 1.89
CA THR A 98 6.29 2.13 2.91
C THR A 98 6.11 0.61 2.93
N LYS A 99 4.86 0.13 2.82
CA LYS A 99 4.57 -1.31 2.75
C LYS A 99 5.14 -1.98 1.50
N VAL A 100 5.05 -1.32 0.34
CA VAL A 100 5.66 -1.81 -0.91
C VAL A 100 7.17 -1.97 -0.75
N LEU A 101 7.84 -0.95 -0.22
CA LEU A 101 9.30 -0.98 0.02
C LEU A 101 9.69 -2.05 1.05
N GLN A 102 8.90 -2.18 2.13
CA GLN A 102 9.09 -3.23 3.15
C GLN A 102 8.88 -4.65 2.60
N SER A 103 8.03 -4.78 1.57
CA SER A 103 7.82 -6.04 0.86
C SER A 103 8.92 -6.33 -0.17
N GLY A 104 9.92 -5.44 -0.29
CA GLY A 104 11.06 -5.63 -1.17
C GLY A 104 10.79 -5.24 -2.62
N PHE A 105 9.77 -4.41 -2.90
CA PHE A 105 9.40 -4.01 -4.25
C PHE A 105 9.71 -2.54 -4.55
N TYR A 106 10.01 -2.23 -5.81
CA TYR A 106 10.35 -0.89 -6.28
C TYR A 106 9.97 -0.63 -7.74
N TRP A 107 9.65 0.62 -8.06
CA TRP A 107 9.62 1.15 -9.43
C TRP A 107 9.79 2.67 -9.40
N LEU A 108 10.10 3.29 -10.54
CA LEU A 108 10.48 4.72 -10.62
C LEU A 108 9.40 5.67 -10.09
N THR A 109 8.13 5.39 -10.37
CA THR A 109 6.98 6.25 -10.05
C THR A 109 6.23 5.84 -8.78
N LEU A 110 6.79 4.93 -7.97
CA LEU A 110 6.16 4.35 -6.78
C LEU A 110 5.39 5.34 -5.90
N PHE A 111 6.02 6.45 -5.52
CA PHE A 111 5.38 7.45 -4.65
C PHE A 111 4.17 8.12 -5.31
N LYS A 112 4.27 8.39 -6.61
CA LYS A 112 3.20 9.01 -7.39
C LYS A 112 2.04 8.01 -7.54
N ASP A 113 2.34 6.79 -7.99
CA ASP A 113 1.32 5.77 -8.27
C ASP A 113 0.60 5.35 -6.99
N ALA A 114 1.32 5.21 -5.87
CA ALA A 114 0.71 4.92 -4.57
C ALA A 114 -0.20 6.05 -4.08
N HIS A 115 0.14 7.30 -4.37
CA HIS A 115 -0.70 8.45 -4.04
C HIS A 115 -1.96 8.52 -4.90
N GLU A 116 -1.82 8.33 -6.21
CA GLU A 116 -2.96 8.29 -7.15
C GLU A 116 -3.90 7.12 -6.83
N PHE A 117 -3.37 5.94 -6.55
CA PHE A 117 -4.15 4.77 -6.13
C PHE A 117 -4.93 5.03 -4.84
N PHE A 118 -4.28 5.65 -3.86
CA PHE A 118 -4.93 6.07 -2.62
C PHE A 118 -6.06 7.09 -2.86
N GLN A 119 -5.84 8.10 -3.72
CA GLN A 119 -6.87 9.10 -4.03
C GLN A 119 -8.08 8.48 -4.75
N ALA A 120 -7.87 7.44 -5.54
CA ALA A 120 -8.93 6.72 -6.25
C ALA A 120 -9.71 5.74 -5.36
N CYS A 121 -9.29 5.51 -4.12
CA CYS A 121 -9.94 4.54 -3.23
C CYS A 121 -11.29 5.05 -2.73
N ASP A 122 -12.38 4.40 -3.13
CA ASP A 122 -13.75 4.66 -2.69
C ASP A 122 -13.91 4.71 -1.17
N CYS A 123 -13.30 3.78 -0.44
CA CYS A 123 -13.38 3.74 1.02
C CYS A 123 -12.79 5.02 1.62
N TYR A 124 -11.64 5.47 1.11
CA TYR A 124 -11.07 6.74 1.51
C TYR A 124 -11.89 7.94 1.00
N GLN A 125 -12.50 7.89 -0.18
CA GLN A 125 -13.35 8.99 -0.67
C GLN A 125 -14.63 9.15 0.15
N ARG A 126 -15.25 8.04 0.58
CA ARG A 126 -16.49 8.05 1.39
C ARG A 126 -16.23 8.33 2.86
N ILE A 127 -15.14 7.82 3.41
CA ILE A 127 -14.72 8.04 4.81
C ILE A 127 -13.88 9.33 4.93
N GLY A 128 -13.49 9.92 3.81
CA GLY A 128 -12.50 10.98 3.65
C GLY A 128 -12.74 12.19 4.52
N ASN A 129 -11.89 12.31 5.53
CA ASN A 129 -11.81 13.36 6.54
C ASN A 129 -13.13 13.61 7.28
N LEU A 130 -13.39 12.82 8.33
CA LEU A 130 -13.81 13.45 9.58
C LEU A 130 -12.73 14.46 9.95
N LEU A 131 -12.84 15.66 9.38
CA LEU A 131 -12.01 16.80 9.76
C LEU A 131 -12.09 16.92 11.27
N ARG A 132 -10.99 17.28 11.93
CA ARG A 132 -10.98 17.57 13.37
C ARG A 132 -12.10 18.52 13.82
N ARG A 133 -12.68 19.29 12.89
CA ARG A 133 -13.87 20.14 13.09
C ARG A 133 -15.19 19.38 13.31
N TYR A 134 -15.25 18.11 12.90
CA TYR A 134 -16.35 17.19 13.13
C TYR A 134 -16.06 16.22 14.28
N GLU A 135 -14.86 16.27 14.87
CA GLU A 135 -14.65 15.63 16.18
C GLU A 135 -15.59 16.30 17.16
N MET A 136 -16.44 15.51 17.78
CA MET A 136 -17.27 16.02 18.86
C MET A 136 -16.36 16.47 20.00
N PRO A 137 -16.43 17.74 20.43
CA PRO A 137 -15.62 18.21 21.54
C PRO A 137 -15.96 17.39 22.77
N LEU A 138 -14.96 16.76 23.37
CA LEU A 138 -15.09 16.09 24.66
C LEU A 138 -15.38 17.16 25.71
N GLN A 139 -16.63 17.24 26.17
CA GLN A 139 -16.97 18.00 27.37
C GLN A 139 -16.56 17.15 28.57
N THR A 140 -15.52 17.58 29.27
CA THR A 140 -15.17 17.02 30.58
C THR A 140 -16.30 17.34 31.55
N ILE A 141 -16.85 16.31 32.18
CA ILE A 141 -17.82 16.48 33.27
C ILE A 141 -17.08 17.19 34.42
N LEU A 142 -17.55 18.36 34.82
CA LEU A 142 -17.06 19.05 36.01
C LEU A 142 -17.78 18.45 37.21
N GLU A 143 -17.07 17.68 38.02
CA GLU A 143 -17.57 17.18 39.30
C GLU A 143 -17.63 18.36 40.29
N VAL A 144 -18.82 18.73 40.74
CA VAL A 144 -19.02 19.79 41.75
C VAL A 144 -19.22 19.13 43.12
N GLU A 145 -20.02 18.07 43.22
CA GLU A 145 -20.19 17.25 44.42
C GLU A 145 -20.22 15.74 44.11
N LEU A 146 -19.98 14.92 45.14
CA LEU A 146 -20.08 13.46 45.08
C LEU A 146 -21.52 13.08 44.65
N PHE A 147 -21.66 12.38 43.51
CA PHE A 147 -22.90 11.88 42.87
C PHE A 147 -23.66 12.81 41.89
N ASP A 148 -23.09 13.92 41.42
CA ASP A 148 -23.82 14.86 40.54
C ASP A 148 -24.12 14.35 39.12
N VAL A 149 -23.23 13.54 38.52
CA VAL A 149 -23.39 13.10 37.11
C VAL A 149 -22.93 11.66 36.95
N TRP A 150 -23.74 10.84 36.29
CA TRP A 150 -23.43 9.46 35.91
C TRP A 150 -23.81 9.25 34.44
N GLY A 151 -22.93 8.58 33.68
CA GLY A 151 -23.18 8.21 32.29
C GLY A 151 -23.63 6.75 32.20
N ILE A 152 -24.66 6.47 31.39
CA ILE A 152 -25.06 5.11 31.02
C ILE A 152 -24.61 4.87 29.58
N ASP A 153 -23.88 3.78 29.36
CA ASP A 153 -23.63 3.24 28.02
C ASP A 153 -24.28 1.86 27.89
N PHE A 154 -24.88 1.60 26.74
CA PHE A 154 -25.51 0.31 26.46
C PHE A 154 -24.59 -0.49 25.54
N MET A 155 -24.01 -1.55 26.06
CA MET A 155 -23.26 -2.50 25.24
C MET A 155 -24.22 -3.28 24.34
N GLY A 156 -23.84 -3.43 23.07
CA GLY A 156 -24.66 -3.95 21.96
C GLY A 156 -25.19 -5.38 22.13
N PRO A 157 -25.96 -5.87 21.13
CA PRO A 157 -26.97 -6.91 21.32
C PRO A 157 -26.36 -8.23 21.80
N PHE A 158 -26.76 -8.64 23.01
CA PHE A 158 -26.42 -9.94 23.55
C PHE A 158 -27.25 -11.04 22.86
N PRO A 159 -26.73 -12.29 22.79
CA PRO A 159 -27.50 -13.43 22.34
C PRO A 159 -28.84 -13.53 23.11
N PRO A 160 -29.96 -13.88 22.47
CA PRO A 160 -31.25 -13.94 23.14
C PRO A 160 -31.21 -14.97 24.27
N SER A 161 -31.42 -14.52 25.52
CA SER A 161 -31.66 -15.37 26.67
C SER A 161 -33.16 -15.61 26.82
N TRP A 162 -33.55 -16.76 27.41
CA TRP A 162 -34.96 -17.17 27.48
C TRP A 162 -35.89 -16.16 28.19
N ASP A 163 -35.36 -15.31 29.07
CA ASP A 163 -36.17 -14.42 29.90
C ASP A 163 -35.95 -12.91 29.66
N ASN A 164 -35.17 -12.48 28.65
CA ASN A 164 -34.95 -11.06 28.28
C ASN A 164 -34.46 -10.10 29.39
N TRP A 165 -34.07 -10.58 30.58
CA TRP A 165 -33.53 -9.74 31.65
C TRP A 165 -32.02 -9.51 31.45
N VAL A 166 -31.60 -8.25 31.54
CA VAL A 166 -30.20 -7.82 31.56
C VAL A 166 -29.86 -7.27 32.94
N GLU A 167 -28.75 -7.75 33.51
CA GLU A 167 -28.22 -7.28 34.79
C GLU A 167 -27.30 -6.07 34.55
N ALA A 168 -27.59 -4.94 35.20
CA ALA A 168 -26.77 -3.74 35.10
C ALA A 168 -25.68 -3.76 36.18
N VAL A 169 -24.41 -3.80 35.76
CA VAL A 169 -23.25 -3.76 36.66
C VAL A 169 -22.56 -2.41 36.52
N ALA A 170 -22.48 -1.64 37.61
CA ALA A 170 -21.72 -0.39 37.65
C ALA A 170 -20.23 -0.71 37.87
N LEU A 171 -19.39 -0.43 36.86
CA LEU A 171 -17.94 -0.55 36.97
C LEU A 171 -17.30 0.84 37.20
N PRO A 172 -16.26 0.94 38.05
CA PRO A 172 -15.67 2.23 38.43
C PRO A 172 -14.76 2.88 37.36
N MET A 173 -14.62 2.31 36.15
CA MET A 173 -13.66 2.82 35.14
C MET A 173 -14.28 2.90 33.74
N ASN A 174 -14.12 4.06 33.09
CA ASN A 174 -14.52 4.35 31.71
C ASN A 174 -13.28 4.33 30.79
N ASP A 175 -12.76 3.14 30.50
CA ASP A 175 -11.67 2.97 29.52
C ASP A 175 -12.25 2.55 28.16
N ALA A 176 -12.81 3.51 27.42
CA ALA A 176 -13.29 3.29 26.06
C ALA A 176 -12.11 3.23 25.08
N LYS A 177 -11.68 2.02 24.70
CA LYS A 177 -10.83 1.79 23.51
C LYS A 177 -11.66 1.20 22.39
N SER A 178 -12.21 2.06 21.53
CA SER A 178 -12.82 1.63 20.27
C SER A 178 -11.73 1.44 19.20
N VAL A 179 -11.43 0.19 18.84
CA VAL A 179 -10.67 -0.13 17.62
C VAL A 179 -11.67 -0.44 16.51
N TRP A 180 -11.88 0.53 15.62
CA TRP A 180 -12.67 0.31 14.40
C TRP A 180 -11.74 -0.08 13.26
N TYR A 181 -11.95 -1.27 12.68
CA TYR A 181 -11.45 -1.60 11.35
C TYR A 181 -12.62 -1.48 10.37
N PRO A 182 -12.62 -0.48 9.47
CA PRO A 182 -13.58 -0.45 8.39
C PRO A 182 -13.29 -1.65 7.48
N SER A 183 -14.20 -2.62 7.47
CA SER A 183 -14.23 -3.63 6.40
C SER A 183 -15.07 -3.04 5.27
N CYS A 184 -14.44 -2.75 4.14
CA CYS A 184 -15.16 -2.50 2.90
C CYS A 184 -15.51 -3.86 2.28
N SER A 185 -16.80 -4.17 2.23
CA SER A 185 -17.33 -5.27 1.42
C SER A 185 -17.36 -4.84 -0.04
N ASN A 186 -16.92 -5.73 -0.95
CA ASN A 186 -17.07 -5.60 -2.40
C ASN A 186 -18.54 -5.53 -2.84
#